data_AF-A0A532AZ13-F1
#
_entry.id   AF-A0A532AZ13-F1
#
_cell.length_a   1.000
_cell.length_b   1.000
_cell.length_c   1.000
_cell.angle_alpha   90.00
_cell.angle_beta   90.00
_cell.angle_gamma   90.00
#
_symmetry.space_group_name_H-M   'P 1'
#
loop_
_entity.id
_entity.type
_entity.pdbx_description
1 polymer ?
#
loop_
_entity_poly.entity_id
_entity_poly.type
_entity_poly.pdbx_seq_one_letter_code
_entity_poly.pdbx_strand_id
1 'polypeptide(L)'
;GQGRAFYTVGGTWRNLARLHMEMTNYPLGVMHHYEIGIESAANFLRQVAKAEIDKIKGIEGISKNRRSLLPYGAIVLQEIMAAMQPSKIIVSALGVREGFLYSLLDKAEQKADPLISAAEELARLRSRSVDHAHELVEWTGKAFAAFGIDETRDEARYRHAACLLADIGWRAHPEYRGKQSLNIIAHASFIGV
;
A
#
# COMPACT_ATOMS: atom_id res chain seq x y z
N GLY A 1 12.28 16.00 4.65
CA GLY A 1 12.29 17.40 5.10
C GLY A 1 10.89 17.83 5.50
N GLN A 2 10.78 19.05 6.01
CA GLN A 2 9.54 19.63 6.52
C GLN A 2 8.42 19.61 5.48
N GLY A 3 7.19 19.31 5.91
CA GLY A 3 5.98 19.32 5.07
C GLY A 3 5.88 18.17 4.05
N ARG A 4 6.86 17.26 3.99
CA ARG A 4 6.85 16.10 3.09
C ARG A 4 6.53 14.81 3.85
N ALA A 5 6.15 13.76 3.12
CA ALA A 5 5.96 12.44 3.70
C ALA A 5 7.29 11.86 4.25
N PHE A 6 7.21 11.18 5.40
CA PHE A 6 8.29 10.36 5.94
C PHE A 6 7.99 8.88 5.73
N TYR A 7 8.84 8.19 4.97
CA TYR A 7 8.71 6.76 4.70
C TYR A 7 9.41 5.95 5.78
N THR A 8 8.63 5.21 6.57
CA THR A 8 9.14 4.31 7.60
C THR A 8 9.42 2.93 7.02
N VAL A 9 10.62 2.41 7.28
CA VAL A 9 11.08 1.09 6.84
C VAL A 9 11.56 0.32 8.07
N GLY A 10 11.37 -1.00 8.09
CA GLY A 10 11.92 -1.88 9.13
C GLY A 10 10.88 -2.64 9.94
N GLY A 11 11.32 -3.65 10.69
CA GLY A 11 10.43 -4.55 11.43
C GLY A 11 9.67 -3.88 12.58
N THR A 12 10.36 -3.02 13.34
CA THR A 12 9.79 -2.36 14.52
C THR A 12 8.69 -1.38 14.13
N TRP A 13 8.92 -0.51 13.15
CA TRP A 13 7.92 0.45 12.70
C TRP A 13 6.74 -0.20 11.96
N ARG A 14 6.96 -1.30 11.23
CA ARG A 14 5.84 -2.10 10.68
C ARG A 14 4.96 -2.71 11.78
N ASN A 15 5.54 -3.11 12.90
CA ASN A 15 4.75 -3.59 14.03
C ASN A 15 3.99 -2.46 14.73
N LEU A 16 4.59 -1.28 14.86
CA LEU A 16 3.89 -0.09 15.35
C LEU A 16 2.69 0.24 14.46
N ALA A 17 2.89 0.25 13.14
CA ALA A 17 1.82 0.48 12.18
C ALA A 17 0.72 -0.59 12.27
N ARG A 18 1.08 -1.87 12.42
CA ARG A 18 0.11 -2.96 12.65
C ARG A 18 -0.72 -2.70 13.91
N LEU A 19 -0.08 -2.33 15.01
CA LEU A 19 -0.79 -2.01 16.25
C LEU A 19 -1.72 -0.82 16.07
N HIS A 20 -1.26 0.22 15.37
CA HIS A 20 -2.07 1.40 15.07
C HIS A 20 -3.31 1.04 14.22
N MET A 21 -3.15 0.23 13.17
CA MET A 21 -4.28 -0.29 12.37
C MET A 21 -5.32 -1.01 13.25
N GLU A 22 -4.90 -1.91 14.14
CA GLU A 22 -5.78 -2.64 15.06
C GLU A 22 -6.50 -1.70 16.05
N MET A 23 -5.80 -0.70 16.56
CA MET A 23 -6.38 0.28 17.48
C MET A 23 -7.44 1.15 16.80
N THR A 24 -7.24 1.49 15.53
CA THR A 24 -8.18 2.30 14.74
C THR A 24 -9.24 1.46 14.00
N ASN A 25 -9.20 0.13 14.11
CA ASN A 25 -10.00 -0.80 13.30
C ASN A 25 -9.90 -0.50 11.79
N TYR A 26 -8.67 -0.31 11.30
CA TYR A 26 -8.44 0.05 9.89
C TYR A 26 -8.94 -1.06 8.95
N PRO A 27 -9.76 -0.75 7.93
CA PRO A 27 -10.52 -1.77 7.19
C PRO A 27 -9.68 -2.63 6.25
N LEU A 28 -8.46 -2.21 5.92
CA LEU A 28 -7.58 -2.92 4.98
C LEU A 28 -6.26 -3.32 5.65
N GLY A 29 -6.08 -4.61 5.92
CA GLY A 29 -4.89 -5.16 6.59
C GLY A 29 -3.59 -5.15 5.77
N VAL A 30 -3.47 -4.27 4.76
CA VAL A 30 -2.30 -4.15 3.88
C VAL A 30 -1.37 -3.06 4.42
N MET A 31 -0.14 -3.46 4.76
CA MET A 31 0.85 -2.59 5.41
C MET A 31 1.48 -1.57 4.46
N HIS A 32 1.71 -1.95 3.21
CA HIS A 32 2.40 -1.09 2.26
C HIS A 32 1.55 0.15 1.96
N HIS A 33 2.18 1.32 1.99
CA HIS A 33 1.54 2.61 1.78
C HIS A 33 0.49 3.00 2.82
N TYR A 34 0.44 2.33 3.97
CA TYR A 34 -0.40 2.80 5.08
C TYR A 34 0.04 4.18 5.53
N GLU A 35 -0.90 5.13 5.54
CA GLU A 35 -0.63 6.52 5.90
C GLU A 35 -1.17 6.85 7.31
N ILE A 36 -0.34 7.55 8.09
CA ILE A 36 -0.70 8.04 9.42
C ILE A 36 -0.45 9.54 9.46
N GLY A 37 -1.51 10.31 9.77
CA GLY A 37 -1.40 11.75 10.01
C GLY A 37 -0.59 12.04 11.27
N ILE A 38 0.13 13.17 11.29
CA ILE A 38 1.11 13.50 12.34
C ILE A 38 0.49 13.56 13.74
N GLU A 39 -0.71 14.13 13.87
CA GLU A 39 -1.41 14.21 15.15
C GLU A 39 -1.77 12.81 15.68
N SER A 40 -2.33 11.96 14.80
CA SER A 40 -2.67 10.56 15.11
C SER A 40 -1.42 9.79 15.51
N ALA A 41 -0.33 9.94 14.74
CA ALA A 41 0.96 9.33 15.04
C ALA A 41 1.51 9.80 16.39
N ALA A 42 1.51 11.10 16.67
CA ALA A 42 2.04 11.65 17.93
C ALA A 42 1.27 11.13 19.15
N ASN A 43 -0.06 11.04 19.07
CA ASN A 43 -0.91 10.48 20.13
C ASN A 43 -0.61 9.00 20.35
N PHE A 44 -0.59 8.22 19.27
CA PHE A 44 -0.31 6.79 19.30
C PHE A 44 1.09 6.48 19.86
N LEU A 45 2.13 7.16 19.37
CA LEU A 45 3.50 6.91 19.80
C LEU A 45 3.71 7.29 21.28
N ARG A 46 3.05 8.36 21.77
CA ARG A 46 3.08 8.72 23.20
C ARG A 46 2.46 7.64 24.07
N GLN A 47 1.37 7.03 23.61
CA GLN A 47 0.74 5.92 24.31
C GLN A 47 1.65 4.69 24.34
N VAL A 48 2.23 4.30 23.20
CA VAL A 48 3.13 3.14 23.12
C VAL A 48 4.41 3.34 23.93
N ALA A 49 4.96 4.55 23.98
CA ALA A 49 6.17 4.85 24.73
C ALA A 49 5.98 4.79 26.26
N LYS A 50 4.76 5.05 26.75
CA LYS A 50 4.45 5.13 28.20
C LYS A 50 3.70 3.91 28.76
N ALA A 51 3.00 3.16 27.90
CA ALA A 51 2.14 2.09 28.35
C ALA A 51 2.91 0.81 28.71
N GLU A 52 2.35 0.04 29.63
CA GLU A 52 2.60 -1.39 29.68
C GLU A 52 2.10 -1.99 28.37
N ILE A 53 3.04 -2.36 27.50
CA ILE A 53 2.77 -2.81 26.13
C ILE A 53 1.74 -3.93 26.08
N ASP A 54 1.78 -4.85 27.05
CA ASP A 54 0.88 -6.00 27.12
C ASP A 54 -0.58 -5.63 27.42
N LYS A 55 -0.87 -4.38 27.81
CA LYS A 55 -2.23 -3.85 28.01
C LYS A 55 -2.78 -3.13 26.78
N ILE A 56 -1.99 -2.94 25.72
CA ILE A 56 -2.43 -2.21 24.53
C ILE A 56 -3.34 -3.11 23.69
N LYS A 57 -4.52 -2.62 23.30
CA LYS A 57 -5.43 -3.31 22.38
C LYS A 57 -4.69 -3.68 21.08
N GLY A 58 -4.81 -4.93 20.64
CA GLY A 58 -4.18 -5.43 19.41
C GLY A 58 -2.74 -5.95 19.61
N ILE A 59 -2.17 -5.86 20.82
CA ILE A 59 -0.81 -6.35 21.09
C ILE A 59 -0.63 -7.86 20.85
N GLU A 60 -1.73 -8.62 20.92
CA GLU A 60 -1.76 -10.05 20.61
C GLU A 60 -1.34 -10.35 19.16
N GLY A 61 -1.58 -9.42 18.23
CA GLY A 61 -1.11 -9.50 16.84
C GLY A 61 0.39 -9.30 16.67
N ILE A 62 1.13 -9.00 17.75
CA ILE A 62 2.58 -8.82 17.74
C ILE A 62 3.26 -9.92 18.56
N SER A 63 4.23 -10.59 17.93
CA SER A 63 5.03 -11.64 18.57
C SER A 63 5.74 -11.12 19.82
N LYS A 64 5.74 -11.91 20.90
CA LYS A 64 6.29 -11.52 22.22
C LYS A 64 7.73 -10.97 22.13
N ASN A 65 8.58 -11.60 21.32
CA ASN A 65 9.98 -11.20 21.10
C ASN A 65 10.14 -9.80 20.47
N ARG A 66 9.09 -9.24 19.86
CA ARG A 66 9.13 -7.91 19.22
C ARG A 66 8.46 -6.83 20.06
N ARG A 67 7.69 -7.21 21.09
CA ARG A 67 6.97 -6.26 21.96
C ARG A 67 7.94 -5.35 22.70
N SER A 68 9.00 -5.90 23.29
CA SER A 68 10.00 -5.13 24.04
C SER A 68 10.67 -4.01 23.24
N LEU A 69 10.71 -4.11 21.90
CA LEU A 69 11.33 -3.10 21.03
C LEU A 69 10.38 -1.96 20.63
N LEU A 70 9.07 -2.11 20.83
CA LEU A 70 8.08 -1.12 20.40
C LEU A 70 8.24 0.26 21.06
N PRO A 71 8.48 0.40 22.39
CA PRO A 71 8.59 1.70 23.02
C PRO A 71 9.82 2.45 22.52
N TYR A 72 10.95 1.74 22.36
CA TYR A 72 12.17 2.32 21.79
C TYR A 72 11.94 2.78 20.35
N GLY A 73 11.29 1.95 19.52
CA GLY A 73 10.91 2.33 18.17
C GLY A 73 9.96 3.53 18.12
N ALA A 74 9.08 3.64 19.09
CA ALA A 74 8.14 4.76 19.21
C ALA A 74 8.85 6.06 19.58
N ILE A 75 9.75 6.03 20.57
CA ILE A 75 10.57 7.18 20.98
C ILE A 75 11.42 7.67 19.80
N VAL A 76 12.14 6.77 19.12
CA VAL A 76 12.96 7.14 17.96
C VAL A 76 12.12 7.79 16.87
N LEU A 77 10.91 7.27 16.61
CA LEU A 77 10.02 7.87 15.61
C LEU A 77 9.51 9.24 16.04
N GLN A 78 9.24 9.46 17.33
CA GLN A 78 8.86 10.77 17.87
C GLN A 78 9.97 11.81 17.68
N GLU A 79 11.21 11.46 18.00
CA GLU A 79 12.36 12.36 17.83
C GLU A 79 12.57 12.70 16.34
N ILE A 80 12.43 11.71 15.45
CA ILE A 80 12.48 11.94 14.00
C ILE A 80 11.36 12.88 13.56
N MET A 81 10.12 12.68 14.03
CA MET A 81 9.00 13.56 13.70
C MET A 81 9.23 14.99 14.18
N ALA A 82 9.78 15.17 15.39
CA ALA A 82 10.08 16.48 15.96
C ALA A 82 11.15 17.21 15.15
N ALA A 83 12.20 16.50 14.73
CA ALA A 83 13.30 17.07 13.95
C ALA A 83 12.93 17.31 12.48
N MET A 84 12.23 16.38 11.84
CA MET A 84 11.93 16.41 10.40
C MET A 84 10.67 17.22 10.06
N GLN A 85 9.72 17.30 10.99
CA GLN A 85 8.41 17.93 10.81
C GLN A 85 7.68 17.47 9.52
N PRO A 86 7.50 16.15 9.30
CA PRO A 86 6.84 15.65 8.10
C PRO A 86 5.35 16.01 8.09
N SER A 87 4.69 15.93 6.93
CA SER A 87 3.23 16.14 6.82
C SER A 87 2.42 14.87 7.11
N LYS A 88 3.04 13.70 6.94
CA LYS A 88 2.48 12.38 7.24
C LYS A 88 3.58 11.33 7.33
N ILE A 89 3.25 10.20 7.95
CA ILE A 89 4.07 8.99 7.97
C ILE A 89 3.48 8.00 6.99
N ILE A 90 4.31 7.42 6.13
CA ILE A 90 3.93 6.36 5.20
C ILE A 90 4.74 5.10 5.55
N VAL A 91 4.09 3.96 5.63
CA VAL A 91 4.75 2.70 5.97
C VAL A 91 5.14 1.95 4.71
N SER A 92 6.43 1.65 4.56
CA SER A 92 6.94 0.82 3.48
C SER A 92 7.10 -0.62 3.94
N ALA A 93 6.39 -1.53 3.28
CA ALA A 93 6.65 -2.96 3.38
C ALA A 93 7.98 -3.38 2.72
N LEU A 94 8.51 -2.56 1.80
CA LEU A 94 9.76 -2.78 1.08
C LEU A 94 10.92 -2.15 1.86
N GLY A 95 12.13 -2.71 1.73
CA GLY A 95 13.31 -2.17 2.39
C GLY A 95 14.59 -2.39 1.60
N VAL A 96 15.69 -2.58 2.33
CA VAL A 96 17.05 -2.68 1.76
C VAL A 96 17.16 -3.82 0.74
N ARG A 97 16.54 -4.97 1.03
CA ARG A 97 16.57 -6.13 0.13
C ARG A 97 15.94 -5.81 -1.22
N GLU A 98 14.75 -5.24 -1.22
CA GLU A 98 14.04 -4.88 -2.45
C GLU A 98 14.74 -3.71 -3.17
N GLY A 99 15.29 -2.74 -2.43
CA GLY A 99 16.11 -1.68 -3.02
C GLY A 99 17.39 -2.19 -3.70
N PHE A 100 18.03 -3.22 -3.13
CA PHE A 100 19.17 -3.88 -3.76
C PHE A 100 18.76 -4.59 -5.04
N LEU A 101 17.67 -5.39 -5.02
CA LEU A 101 17.15 -6.02 -6.24
C LEU A 101 16.78 -4.99 -7.32
N TYR A 102 16.13 -3.90 -6.93
CA TYR A 102 15.82 -2.79 -7.83
C TYR A 102 17.08 -2.18 -8.48
N SER A 103 18.17 -2.07 -7.72
CA SER A 103 19.44 -1.56 -8.26
C SER A 103 20.10 -2.46 -9.31
N LEU A 104 19.71 -3.73 -9.37
CA LEU A 104 20.18 -4.71 -10.35
C LEU A 104 19.32 -4.74 -11.63
N LEU A 105 18.12 -4.16 -11.60
CA LEU A 105 17.25 -4.04 -12.78
C LEU A 105 17.87 -3.09 -13.80
N ASP A 106 17.52 -3.29 -15.08
CA ASP A 106 17.95 -2.36 -16.12
C ASP A 106 17.22 -1.00 -16.00
N LYS A 107 17.66 0.00 -16.78
CA LYS A 107 17.07 1.34 -16.73
C LYS A 107 15.65 1.42 -17.27
N ALA A 108 15.22 0.48 -18.11
CA ALA A 108 13.87 0.44 -18.62
C ALA A 108 12.92 -0.12 -17.55
N GLU A 109 13.28 -1.23 -16.92
CA GLU A 109 12.56 -1.85 -15.81
C GLU A 109 12.46 -0.91 -14.59
N GLN A 110 13.54 -0.19 -14.26
CA GLN A 110 13.53 0.80 -13.17
C GLN A 110 12.52 1.95 -13.40
N LYS A 111 12.22 2.28 -14.67
CA LYS A 111 11.28 3.34 -15.07
C LYS A 111 9.87 2.82 -15.34
N ALA A 112 9.69 1.50 -15.43
CA ALA A 112 8.39 0.89 -15.62
C ALA A 112 7.48 1.22 -14.44
N ASP A 113 6.19 1.41 -14.73
CA ASP A 113 5.20 1.65 -13.69
C ASP A 113 4.88 0.33 -12.98
N PRO A 114 5.23 0.16 -11.69
CA PRO A 114 5.12 -1.12 -11.04
C PRO A 114 3.67 -1.56 -10.81
N LEU A 115 2.72 -0.63 -10.74
CA LEU A 115 1.30 -0.96 -10.66
C LEU A 115 0.84 -1.58 -11.98
N ILE A 116 1.18 -0.92 -13.10
CA ILE A 116 0.80 -1.40 -14.44
C ILE A 116 1.48 -2.72 -14.76
N SER A 117 2.78 -2.85 -14.47
CA SER A 117 3.50 -4.12 -14.69
C SER A 117 2.90 -5.28 -13.89
N ALA A 118 2.54 -5.07 -12.63
CA ALA A 118 1.90 -6.10 -11.81
C ALA A 118 0.46 -6.42 -12.30
N ALA A 119 -0.29 -5.41 -12.73
CA ALA A 119 -1.63 -5.59 -13.27
C ALA A 119 -1.60 -6.36 -14.61
N GLU A 120 -0.64 -6.06 -15.47
CA GLU A 120 -0.43 -6.75 -16.74
C GLU A 120 -0.03 -8.21 -16.54
N GLU A 121 0.86 -8.50 -15.59
CA GLU A 121 1.22 -9.89 -15.27
C GLU A 121 0.00 -10.67 -14.74
N LEU A 122 -0.83 -10.06 -13.88
CA LEU A 122 -2.08 -10.67 -13.44
C LEU A 122 -3.06 -10.90 -14.60
N ALA A 123 -3.18 -9.94 -15.52
CA ALA A 123 -3.98 -10.08 -16.73
C ALA A 123 -3.47 -11.27 -17.57
N ARG A 124 -2.16 -11.36 -17.80
CA ARG A 124 -1.52 -12.47 -18.53
C ARG A 124 -1.77 -13.83 -17.89
N LEU A 125 -1.76 -13.90 -16.57
CA LEU A 125 -1.96 -15.15 -15.84
C LEU A 125 -3.42 -15.58 -15.68
N ARG A 126 -4.39 -14.67 -15.85
CA ARG A 126 -5.78 -14.90 -15.40
C ARG A 126 -6.88 -14.48 -16.36
N SER A 127 -6.67 -13.44 -17.17
CA SER A 127 -7.67 -12.96 -18.13
C SER A 127 -7.92 -13.99 -19.25
N ARG A 128 -9.04 -13.85 -19.95
CA ARG A 128 -9.33 -14.63 -21.16
C ARG A 128 -8.50 -14.15 -22.35
N SER A 129 -8.22 -12.85 -22.43
CA SER A 129 -7.40 -12.22 -23.47
C SER A 129 -6.74 -10.97 -22.90
N VAL A 130 -5.42 -10.95 -22.89
CA VAL A 130 -4.62 -9.78 -22.48
C VAL A 130 -4.72 -8.68 -23.53
N ASP A 131 -4.73 -9.05 -24.80
CA ASP A 131 -4.86 -8.11 -25.91
C ASP A 131 -6.17 -7.31 -25.78
N HIS A 132 -7.27 -7.99 -25.41
CA HIS A 132 -8.54 -7.33 -25.15
C HIS A 132 -8.48 -6.37 -23.94
N ALA A 133 -7.69 -6.71 -22.92
CA ALA A 133 -7.52 -5.82 -21.78
C ALA A 133 -6.80 -4.52 -22.17
N HIS A 134 -5.81 -4.59 -23.09
CA HIS A 134 -5.14 -3.42 -23.67
C HIS A 134 -6.08 -2.60 -24.57
N GLU A 135 -6.90 -3.26 -25.40
CA GLU A 135 -7.96 -2.59 -26.16
C GLU A 135 -8.92 -1.82 -25.25
N LEU A 136 -9.26 -2.39 -24.08
CA LEU A 136 -10.13 -1.75 -23.10
C LEU A 136 -9.48 -0.51 -22.47
N VAL A 137 -8.17 -0.51 -22.21
CA VAL A 137 -7.43 0.67 -21.73
C VAL A 137 -7.57 1.83 -22.72
N GLU A 138 -7.30 1.57 -24.00
CA GLU A 138 -7.38 2.56 -25.07
C GLU A 138 -8.81 3.07 -25.29
N TRP A 139 -9.77 2.15 -25.32
CA TRP A 139 -11.18 2.48 -25.53
C TRP A 139 -11.74 3.31 -24.36
N THR A 140 -11.47 2.92 -23.12
CA THR A 140 -11.97 3.66 -21.95
C THR A 140 -11.39 5.06 -21.86
N GLY A 141 -10.12 5.27 -22.24
CA GLY A 141 -9.52 6.60 -22.27
C GLY A 141 -10.24 7.52 -23.27
N LYS A 142 -10.53 7.03 -24.48
CA LYS A 142 -11.31 7.78 -25.48
C LYS A 142 -12.75 8.03 -25.01
N ALA A 143 -13.37 7.03 -24.38
CA ALA A 143 -14.72 7.17 -23.85
C ALA A 143 -14.79 8.25 -22.77
N PHE A 144 -13.89 8.24 -21.79
CA PHE A 144 -13.85 9.24 -20.71
C PHE A 144 -13.70 10.66 -21.27
N ALA A 145 -12.79 10.86 -22.22
CA ALA A 145 -12.64 12.14 -22.91
C ALA A 145 -13.91 12.56 -23.66
N ALA A 146 -14.59 11.64 -24.36
CA ALA A 146 -15.83 11.91 -25.07
C ALA A 146 -16.99 12.28 -24.13
N PHE A 147 -17.00 11.74 -22.90
CA PHE A 147 -17.95 12.11 -21.85
C PHE A 147 -17.57 13.38 -21.07
N GLY A 148 -16.46 14.04 -21.43
CA GLY A 148 -16.00 15.26 -20.77
C GLY A 148 -15.39 15.02 -19.38
N ILE A 149 -14.90 13.82 -19.11
CA ILE A 149 -14.21 13.49 -17.86
C ILE A 149 -12.72 13.83 -18.04
N ASP A 150 -12.25 14.82 -17.28
CA ASP A 150 -10.83 15.18 -17.21
C ASP A 150 -10.17 14.39 -16.07
N GLU A 151 -9.28 13.46 -16.43
CA GLU A 151 -8.60 12.61 -15.47
C GLU A 151 -7.25 13.22 -15.07
N THR A 152 -6.97 13.24 -13.77
CA THR A 152 -5.61 13.42 -13.28
C THR A 152 -4.72 12.26 -13.73
N ARG A 153 -3.40 12.45 -13.64
CA ARG A 153 -2.41 11.40 -13.97
C ARG A 153 -2.66 10.11 -13.21
N ASP A 154 -2.98 10.18 -11.92
CA ASP A 154 -3.20 8.99 -11.09
C ASP A 154 -4.55 8.32 -11.39
N GLU A 155 -5.61 9.09 -11.67
CA GLU A 155 -6.90 8.53 -12.11
C GLU A 155 -6.76 7.75 -13.41
N ALA A 156 -6.05 8.32 -14.40
CA ALA A 156 -5.77 7.63 -15.65
C ALA A 156 -4.93 6.36 -15.44
N ARG A 157 -3.95 6.38 -14.51
CA ARG A 157 -3.17 5.18 -14.12
C ARG A 157 -4.05 4.12 -13.47
N TYR A 158 -4.95 4.50 -12.57
CA TYR A 158 -5.86 3.56 -11.92
C TYR A 158 -6.89 2.98 -12.89
N ARG A 159 -7.40 3.78 -13.83
CA ARG A 159 -8.26 3.28 -14.91
C ARG A 159 -7.53 2.26 -15.78
N HIS A 160 -6.28 2.53 -16.15
CA HIS A 160 -5.44 1.59 -16.90
C HIS A 160 -5.31 0.26 -16.13
N ALA A 161 -4.86 0.31 -14.87
CA ALA A 161 -4.75 -0.89 -14.03
C ALA A 161 -6.09 -1.63 -13.88
N ALA A 162 -7.20 -0.91 -13.70
CA ALA A 162 -8.53 -1.49 -13.59
C ALA A 162 -8.96 -2.23 -14.87
N CYS A 163 -8.64 -1.71 -16.06
CA CYS A 163 -8.92 -2.38 -17.33
C CYS A 163 -8.13 -3.69 -17.47
N LEU A 164 -6.83 -3.67 -17.12
CA LEU A 164 -6.00 -4.88 -17.10
C LEU A 164 -6.56 -5.95 -16.14
N LEU A 165 -7.11 -5.51 -15.01
CA LEU A 165 -7.62 -6.39 -13.96
C LEU A 165 -9.09 -6.79 -14.14
N ALA A 166 -9.81 -6.20 -15.08
CA ALA A 166 -11.27 -6.34 -15.21
C ALA A 166 -11.73 -7.79 -15.39
N ASP A 167 -10.89 -8.62 -16.02
CA ASP A 167 -11.26 -9.98 -16.40
C ASP A 167 -10.64 -11.09 -15.52
N ILE A 168 -9.89 -10.76 -14.46
CA ILE A 168 -9.15 -11.76 -13.68
C ILE A 168 -10.04 -12.74 -12.91
N GLY A 169 -11.31 -12.37 -12.66
CA GLY A 169 -12.29 -13.15 -11.90
C GLY A 169 -13.21 -14.04 -12.75
N TRP A 170 -13.04 -14.12 -14.07
CA TRP A 170 -14.04 -14.66 -15.00
C TRP A 170 -14.48 -16.11 -14.72
N ARG A 171 -13.57 -16.95 -14.18
CA ARG A 171 -13.84 -18.36 -13.85
C ARG A 171 -14.75 -18.56 -12.63
N ALA A 172 -14.95 -17.51 -11.83
CA ALA A 172 -15.84 -17.60 -10.68
C ALA A 172 -17.30 -17.77 -11.13
N HIS A 173 -18.11 -18.35 -10.23
CA HIS A 173 -19.57 -18.38 -10.40
C HIS A 173 -20.09 -16.94 -10.62
N PRO A 174 -21.03 -16.70 -11.56
CA PRO A 174 -21.48 -15.35 -11.93
C PRO A 174 -21.82 -14.44 -10.74
N GLU A 175 -22.50 -14.98 -9.72
CA GLU A 175 -22.89 -14.23 -8.51
C GLU A 175 -21.70 -13.79 -7.63
N TYR A 176 -20.53 -14.40 -7.79
CA TYR A 176 -19.34 -14.15 -6.97
C TYR A 176 -18.19 -13.47 -7.71
N ARG A 177 -18.27 -13.29 -9.04
CA ARG A 177 -17.19 -12.70 -9.85
C ARG A 177 -16.72 -11.35 -9.35
N GLY A 178 -17.67 -10.46 -9.02
CA GLY A 178 -17.35 -9.12 -8.50
C GLY A 178 -16.66 -9.21 -7.14
N LYS A 179 -17.20 -10.00 -6.20
CA LYS A 179 -16.63 -10.19 -4.86
C LYS A 179 -15.24 -10.83 -4.91
N GLN A 180 -15.06 -11.82 -5.78
CA GLN A 180 -13.77 -12.49 -5.96
C GLN A 180 -12.74 -11.54 -6.56
N SER A 181 -13.10 -10.76 -7.58
CA SER A 181 -12.19 -9.77 -8.19
C SER A 181 -11.80 -8.69 -7.17
N LEU A 182 -12.77 -8.17 -6.41
CA LEU A 182 -12.53 -7.24 -5.32
C LEU A 182 -11.52 -7.80 -4.30
N ASN A 183 -11.74 -9.03 -3.82
CA ASN A 183 -10.86 -9.66 -2.84
C ASN A 183 -9.46 -9.95 -3.40
N ILE A 184 -9.34 -10.33 -4.67
CA ILE A 184 -8.05 -10.52 -5.34
C ILE A 184 -7.30 -9.19 -5.39
N ILE A 185 -7.97 -8.12 -5.83
CA ILE A 185 -7.35 -6.79 -5.98
C ILE A 185 -6.97 -6.20 -4.62
N ALA A 186 -7.86 -6.27 -3.63
CA ALA A 186 -7.63 -5.71 -2.29
C ALA A 186 -6.49 -6.41 -1.54
N HIS A 187 -6.26 -7.70 -1.80
CA HIS A 187 -5.21 -8.49 -1.13
C HIS A 187 -3.97 -8.74 -2.01
N ALA A 188 -3.97 -8.28 -3.25
CA ALA A 188 -2.82 -8.35 -4.13
C ALA A 188 -1.70 -7.43 -3.62
N SER A 189 -0.46 -7.86 -3.81
CA SER A 189 0.73 -7.10 -3.39
C SER A 189 1.11 -6.05 -4.42
N PHE A 190 0.18 -5.15 -4.77
CA PHE A 190 0.46 -4.01 -5.64
C PHE A 190 1.34 -2.98 -4.90
N ILE A 191 2.21 -2.32 -5.66
CA ILE A 191 3.04 -1.20 -5.20
C ILE A 191 2.87 -0.02 -6.17
N GLY A 192 3.10 1.20 -5.70
CA GLY A 192 2.90 2.40 -6.51
C GLY A 192 1.42 2.75 -6.76
N VAL A 193 0.55 2.29 -5.85
CA VAL A 193 -0.87 2.66 -5.73
C VAL A 193 -0.98 3.86 -4.80
#